data_AF-A0A8S3JS24-F1
#
_entry.id   AF-A0A8S3JS24-F1
#
_cell.length_a   1.000
_cell.length_b   1.000
_cell.length_c   1.000
_cell.angle_alpha   90.00
_cell.angle_beta   90.00
_cell.angle_gamma   90.00
#
_symmetry.space_group_name_H-M   'P 1'
#
loop_
_entity.id
_entity.type
_entity.pdbx_description
1 polymer ?
#
loop_
_entity_poly.entity_id
_entity_poly.type
_entity_poly.pdbx_seq_one_letter_code
_entity_poly.pdbx_strand_id
1 'polypeptide(L)'
;MTARYAPLTCFICGWFNFIGNVTSDVTLSSGFATILNAAMIISGNSSLSTGVQTGISIAISFIWVTTNALRIDRQGWIHTLATVIQIGGVAIIVI
;
A
#
# COMPACT_ATOMS: atom_id res chain seq x y z
N MET A 1 2.04 -27.49 25.03
CA MET A 1 1.19 -26.28 24.98
C MET A 1 0.03 -26.57 24.03
N THR A 2 -0.89 -27.44 24.45
CA THR A 2 -2.28 -27.11 24.81
C THR A 2 -3.13 -26.59 23.63
N ALA A 3 -3.56 -27.53 22.77
CA ALA A 3 -4.57 -27.34 21.71
C ALA A 3 -5.87 -26.65 22.17
N ARG A 4 -6.11 -26.56 23.49
CA ARG A 4 -7.25 -25.87 24.11
C ARG A 4 -7.26 -24.35 23.92
N TYR A 5 -6.09 -23.72 23.73
CA TYR A 5 -5.98 -22.29 23.44
C TYR A 5 -5.84 -21.99 21.95
N ALA A 6 -5.64 -23.01 21.11
CA ALA A 6 -5.46 -22.84 19.67
C ALA A 6 -6.59 -22.01 19.02
N PRO A 7 -7.89 -22.19 19.35
CA PRO A 7 -8.94 -21.37 18.75
C PRO A 7 -8.85 -19.89 19.14
N LEU A 8 -8.57 -19.60 20.42
CA LEU A 8 -8.46 -18.23 20.91
C LEU A 8 -7.20 -17.54 20.35
N THR A 9 -6.07 -18.23 20.32
CA THR A 9 -4.83 -17.72 19.75
C THR A 9 -4.97 -17.47 18.24
N CYS A 10 -5.59 -18.38 17.49
CA CYS A 10 -5.87 -18.17 16.06
C CYS A 10 -6.79 -16.97 15.81
N PHE A 11 -7.83 -16.79 16.65
CA PHE A 11 -8.72 -15.64 16.55
C PHE A 11 -7.97 -14.32 16.77
N ILE A 12 -7.16 -14.24 17.83
CA ILE A 12 -6.35 -13.06 18.14
C ILE A 12 -5.34 -12.78 17.01
N CYS A 13 -4.60 -13.79 16.56
CA CYS A 13 -3.66 -13.66 15.44
C CYS A 13 -4.36 -13.21 14.15
N GLY A 14 -5.57 -13.70 13.89
CA GLY A 14 -6.38 -13.30 12.73
C GLY A 14 -6.71 -11.80 12.76
N TRP A 15 -7.15 -11.29 13.92
CA TRP A 15 -7.43 -9.86 14.08
C TRP A 15 -6.19 -8.98 13.96
N PHE A 16 -5.07 -9.38 14.56
CA PHE A 16 -3.82 -8.62 14.42
C PHE A 16 -3.32 -8.61 12.98
N ASN A 17 -3.43 -9.74 12.26
CA ASN A 17 -3.10 -9.80 10.84
C ASN A 17 -4.01 -8.88 10.02
N PHE A 18 -5.32 -8.89 10.30
CA PHE A 18 -6.26 -7.99 9.62
C PHE A 18 -5.91 -6.51 9.85
N ILE A 19 -5.75 -6.08 11.10
CA ILE A 19 -5.41 -4.69 11.45
C ILE A 19 -4.06 -4.28 10.85
N GLY A 20 -3.07 -5.17 10.88
CA GLY A 20 -1.75 -4.94 10.31
C GLY A 20 -1.81 -4.72 8.79
N ASN A 21 -2.59 -5.53 8.08
CA ASN A 21 -2.77 -5.37 6.63
C ASN A 21 -3.51 -4.07 6.29
N VAL A 22 -4.61 -3.75 6.99
CA VAL A 22 -5.35 -2.49 6.79
C VAL A 22 -4.46 -1.28 7.04
N THR A 23 -3.65 -1.32 8.09
CA THR A 23 -2.71 -0.23 8.41
C THR A 23 -1.66 -0.09 7.31
N SER A 24 -1.13 -1.21 6.82
CA SER A 24 -0.15 -1.24 5.74
C SER A 24 -0.70 -0.62 4.45
N ASP A 25 -1.94 -0.93 4.08
CA ASP A 25 -2.61 -0.34 2.92
C ASP A 25 -2.73 1.20 3.03
N VAL A 26 -3.05 1.71 4.23
CA VAL A 26 -3.14 3.16 4.50
C VAL A 26 -1.77 3.83 4.49
N THR A 27 -0.75 3.16 5.05
CA THR A 27 0.63 3.67 5.04
C THR A 27 1.19 3.75 3.61
N LEU A 28 0.88 2.78 2.76
CA LEU A 28 1.30 2.80 1.36
C LEU A 28 0.62 3.93 0.56
N SER A 29 -0.68 4.15 0.75
CA SER A 29 -1.40 5.22 0.03
C SER A 29 -0.95 6.62 0.47
N SER A 30 -0.76 6.83 1.77
CA SER A 30 -0.20 8.08 2.31
C SER A 30 1.27 8.30 1.94
N GLY A 31 2.06 7.23 1.90
CA GLY A 31 3.44 7.26 1.39
C GLY A 31 3.50 7.73 -0.07
N PHE A 32 2.61 7.23 -0.93
CA PHE A 32 2.52 7.69 -2.31
C PHE A 32 2.17 9.18 -2.40
N ALA A 33 1.19 9.65 -1.62
CA ALA A 33 0.83 11.07 -1.62
C ALA A 33 2.00 11.98 -1.21
N THR A 34 2.83 11.50 -0.28
CA THR A 34 4.05 12.19 0.16
C THR A 34 5.11 12.23 -0.94
N ILE A 35 5.31 11.12 -1.67
CA ILE A 35 6.23 11.07 -2.82
C ILE A 35 5.76 12.01 -3.93
N LEU A 36 4.46 12.05 -4.21
CA LEU A 36 3.89 12.96 -5.20
C LEU A 36 4.10 14.43 -4.80
N ASN A 37 3.89 14.75 -3.52
CA ASN A 37 4.17 16.08 -2.99
C ASN A 37 5.65 16.46 -3.16
N ALA A 38 6.56 15.53 -2.85
CA ALA A 38 8.00 15.74 -3.04
C ALA A 38 8.35 15.98 -4.52
N ALA A 39 7.78 15.20 -5.44
CA ALA A 39 7.97 15.39 -6.88
C ALA A 39 7.47 16.76 -7.36
N MET A 40 6.34 17.25 -6.85
CA MET A 40 5.84 18.59 -7.16
C MET A 40 6.77 19.70 -6.66
N ILE A 41 7.30 19.57 -5.45
CA ILE A 41 8.27 20.52 -4.90
C ILE A 41 9.53 20.56 -5.76
N ILE A 42 10.05 19.40 -6.18
CA ILE A 42 11.22 19.30 -7.07
C ILE A 42 10.95 19.96 -8.42
N SER A 43 9.72 19.87 -8.94
CA SER A 43 9.33 20.53 -10.20
C SER A 43 9.16 22.06 -10.09
N GLY A 44 9.38 22.65 -8.91
CA GLY A 44 9.27 24.09 -8.67
C GLY A 44 7.86 24.56 -8.27
N ASN A 45 6.94 23.64 -7.97
CA ASN A 45 5.60 23.96 -7.48
C ASN A 45 5.57 24.05 -5.94
N SER A 46 4.55 24.74 -5.41
CA SER A 46 4.29 24.78 -3.97
C SER A 46 3.89 23.42 -3.41
N SER A 47 4.13 23.21 -2.11
CA SER A 47 3.71 21.99 -1.43
C SER A 47 2.18 21.82 -1.44
N LEU A 48 1.75 20.56 -1.57
CA LEU A 48 0.36 20.18 -1.40
C LEU A 48 -0.08 20.43 0.03
N SER A 49 -1.25 21.02 0.19
CA SER A 49 -1.88 21.10 1.51
C SER A 49 -2.19 19.70 2.03
N THR A 50 -2.17 19.53 3.35
CA THR A 50 -2.47 18.26 4.00
C THR A 50 -3.81 17.69 3.56
N GLY A 51 -4.81 18.55 3.36
CA GLY A 51 -6.12 18.13 2.85
C GLY A 51 -6.07 17.48 1.48
N VAL A 52 -5.26 18.00 0.56
CA VAL A 52 -5.10 17.42 -0.78
C VAL A 52 -4.34 16.10 -0.71
N GLN A 53 -3.28 16.01 0.11
CA GLN A 53 -2.54 14.76 0.30
C GLN A 53 -3.43 13.64 0.87
N THR A 54 -4.29 13.96 1.83
CA THR A 54 -5.30 13.02 2.36
C THR A 54 -6.29 12.60 1.28
N GLY A 55 -6.79 13.53 0.47
CA GLY A 55 -7.69 13.23 -0.64
C GLY A 55 -7.08 12.27 -1.66
N ILE A 56 -5.81 12.47 -2.01
CA ILE A 56 -5.05 11.58 -2.91
C ILE A 56 -4.89 10.20 -2.28
N SER A 57 -4.56 10.13 -0.99
CA SER A 57 -4.41 8.86 -0.26
C SER A 57 -5.71 8.04 -0.28
N ILE A 58 -6.85 8.69 -0.04
CA ILE A 58 -8.17 8.05 -0.11
C ILE A 58 -8.45 7.53 -1.52
N ALA A 59 -8.20 8.34 -2.56
CA ALA A 59 -8.42 7.94 -3.95
C ALA A 59 -7.57 6.71 -4.33
N ILE A 60 -6.32 6.65 -3.90
CA ILE A 60 -5.43 5.50 -4.14
C ILE A 60 -5.92 4.26 -3.42
N SER A 61 -6.36 4.38 -2.16
CA SER A 61 -6.95 3.25 -1.44
C SER A 61 -8.20 2.72 -2.15
N PHE A 62 -9.03 3.58 -2.77
CA PHE A 62 -10.15 3.11 -3.61
C PHE A 62 -9.69 2.34 -4.84
N ILE A 63 -8.66 2.82 -5.55
CA ILE A 63 -8.07 2.10 -6.70
C ILE A 63 -7.57 0.72 -6.27
N TRP A 64 -6.90 0.64 -5.11
CA TRP A 64 -6.44 -0.63 -4.56
C TRP A 64 -7.59 -1.60 -4.26
N VAL A 65 -8.66 -1.12 -3.62
CA VAL A 65 -9.86 -1.93 -3.36
C VAL A 65 -10.48 -2.45 -4.65
N THR A 66 -10.56 -1.61 -5.70
CA THR A 66 -11.08 -2.06 -7.00
C THR A 66 -10.20 -3.11 -7.67
N THR A 67 -8.88 -3.03 -7.47
CA THR A 67 -7.91 -4.02 -7.96
C THR A 67 -8.09 -5.35 -7.24
N ASN A 68 -8.35 -5.32 -5.93
CA ASN A 68 -8.65 -6.51 -5.12
C ASN A 68 -9.97 -7.19 -5.50
N ALA A 69 -10.88 -6.50 -6.20
CA ALA A 69 -12.11 -7.10 -6.73
C ALA A 69 -11.93 -7.81 -8.10
N LEU A 70 -10.77 -7.67 -8.75
CA LEU A 70 -10.50 -8.34 -10.03
C LEU A 70 -10.29 -9.86 -9.87
N ARG A 71 -10.47 -10.60 -10.96
CA ARG A 71 -10.09 -12.03 -11.00
C ARG A 71 -8.59 -12.19 -10.74
N ILE A 72 -8.24 -13.27 -10.04
CA ILE A 72 -6.87 -13.55 -9.59
C ILE A 72 -5.83 -13.50 -10.72
N ASP A 73 -6.20 -13.91 -11.94
CA ASP A 73 -5.30 -13.86 -13.10
C ASP A 73 -4.87 -12.42 -13.43
N ARG A 74 -5.82 -11.48 -13.38
CA ARG A 74 -5.55 -10.05 -13.67
C ARG A 74 -4.77 -9.40 -12.54
N GLN A 75 -5.04 -9.79 -11.30
CA GLN A 75 -4.24 -9.35 -10.15
C GLN A 75 -2.79 -9.81 -10.30
N GLY A 76 -2.58 -11.08 -10.68
CA GLY A 76 -1.25 -11.63 -10.91
C GLY A 76 -0.42 -10.81 -11.90
N TRP A 77 -1.01 -10.37 -13.01
CA TRP A 77 -0.35 -9.49 -13.97
C TRP A 77 0.03 -8.13 -13.37
N ILE A 78 -0.87 -7.50 -12.62
CA ILE A 78 -0.62 -6.20 -11.96
C ILE A 78 0.50 -6.32 -10.92
N HIS A 79 0.47 -7.36 -10.09
CA HIS A 79 1.51 -7.60 -9.10
C HIS A 79 2.87 -7.88 -9.74
N THR A 80 2.90 -8.69 -10.80
CA THR A 80 4.14 -8.99 -11.53
C THR A 80 4.75 -7.72 -12.12
N LEU A 81 3.93 -6.85 -12.72
CA LEU A 81 4.38 -5.56 -13.22
C LEU A 81 4.93 -4.67 -12.11
N ALA A 82 4.24 -4.58 -10.98
CA ALA A 82 4.70 -3.81 -9.81
C ALA A 82 6.06 -4.30 -9.29
N THR A 83 6.26 -5.63 -9.24
CA THR A 83 7.55 -6.23 -8.84
C THR A 83 8.67 -5.84 -9.80
N VAL A 84 8.43 -5.89 -11.11
CA VAL A 84 9.44 -5.49 -12.11
C VAL A 84 9.83 -4.01 -11.95
N ILE A 85 8.84 -3.12 -11.75
CA ILE A 85 9.10 -1.69 -11.51
C ILE A 85 9.90 -1.49 -10.23
N GLN A 86 9.56 -2.21 -9.15
CA GLN A 86 10.24 -2.08 -7.87
C GLN A 86 11.70 -2.54 -7.96
N ILE A 87 11.97 -3.69 -8.60
CA ILE A 87 13.33 -4.19 -8.81
C ILE A 87 14.13 -3.20 -9.68
N GLY A 88 13.52 -2.72 -10.77
CA GLY A 88 14.15 -1.72 -11.64
C GLY A 88 14.48 -0.42 -10.92
N GLY A 89 13.55 0.09 -10.10
CA GLY A 89 13.76 1.30 -9.30
C GLY A 89 14.90 1.16 -8.29
N VAL A 90 14.98 0.01 -7.59
CA VAL A 90 16.10 -0.26 -6.68
C VAL A 90 17.43 -0.34 -7.44
N ALA A 91 17.47 -0.99 -8.60
CA ALA A 91 18.69 -1.09 -9.40
C ALA A 91 19.22 0.29 -9.84
N ILE A 92 18.34 1.22 -10.22
CA ILE A 92 18.71 2.59 -10.60
C ILE A 92 19.29 3.38 -9.41
N ILE A 93 18.80 3.17 -8.19
CA ILE A 93 19.29 3.87 -7.00
C ILE A 93 20.66 3.35 -6.55
N VAL A 94 20.92 2.05 -6.76
CA VAL A 94 22.16 1.40 -6.30
C VAL A 94 23.35 1.64 -7.24
N ILE A 95 23.09 1.83 -8.54
CA ILE A 95 24.11 2.12 -9.56
C ILE A 95 24.45 3.61 -9.56
#